data_AF-A0A0W0ZFR3-F1
#
_entry.id   AF-A0A0W0ZFR3-F1
#
_cell.length_a   1.000
_cell.length_b   1.000
_cell.length_c   1.000
_cell.angle_alpha   90.00
_cell.angle_beta   90.00
_cell.angle_gamma   90.00
#
_symmetry.space_group_name_H-M   'P 1'
#
loop_
_entity.id
_entity.type
_entity.pdbx_description
1 polymer ?
#
loop_
_entity_poly.entity_id
_entity_poly.type
_entity_poly.pdbx_seq_one_letter_code
_entity_poly.pdbx_strand_id
1 'polypeptide(L)'
;MKFFQGLPLFFLLISQNTYAETALSPPSGQSPQCGQAYEIAGQIKTINNVFNSLASSCHDAGGMKLVHKILISEKSNEPTGVFFTCTGDNLSFIVFSCLFSTSVDNSLFIPSGES
;
A
#
# COMPACT_ATOMS: atom_id res chain seq x y z
N MET A 1 -35.74 46.62 27.61
CA MET A 1 -35.27 45.42 26.89
C MET A 1 -34.08 45.79 26.03
N LYS A 2 -32.95 45.08 26.13
CA LYS A 2 -31.88 45.00 25.12
C LYS A 2 -31.09 43.71 25.41
N PHE A 3 -31.30 42.70 24.57
CA PHE A 3 -30.67 41.39 24.68
C PHE A 3 -29.23 41.49 24.15
N PHE A 4 -28.26 41.12 24.97
CA PHE A 4 -26.88 40.91 24.54
C PHE A 4 -26.81 39.59 23.77
N GLN A 5 -26.58 39.66 22.44
CA GLN A 5 -26.34 38.49 21.60
C GLN A 5 -24.87 38.06 21.74
N GLY A 6 -24.63 37.04 22.57
CA GLY A 6 -23.36 36.33 22.61
C GLY A 6 -23.18 35.48 21.36
N LEU A 7 -22.10 35.71 20.63
CA LEU A 7 -21.70 34.94 19.46
C LEU A 7 -21.15 33.57 19.92
N PRO A 8 -21.78 32.42 19.60
CA PRO A 8 -21.19 31.14 19.93
C PRO A 8 -20.07 30.82 18.94
N LEU A 9 -18.82 30.90 19.41
CA LEU A 9 -17.64 30.36 18.74
C LEU A 9 -17.75 28.83 18.72
N PHE A 10 -18.44 28.30 17.71
CA PHE A 10 -18.45 26.88 17.41
C PHE A 10 -17.06 26.50 16.89
N PHE A 11 -16.21 25.98 17.78
CA PHE A 11 -14.97 25.31 17.42
C PHE A 11 -15.30 24.12 16.52
N LEU A 12 -15.16 24.31 15.21
CA LEU A 12 -15.14 23.21 14.24
C LEU A 12 -13.84 22.43 14.44
N LEU A 13 -13.83 21.54 15.42
CA LEU A 13 -12.85 20.47 15.53
C LEU A 13 -13.09 19.51 14.37
N ILE A 14 -12.51 19.82 13.21
CA ILE A 14 -12.43 18.90 12.07
C ILE A 14 -11.41 17.85 12.50
N SER A 15 -11.89 16.72 13.04
CA SER A 15 -11.09 15.52 13.23
C SER A 15 -10.62 15.05 11.85
N GLN A 16 -9.37 15.35 11.51
CA GLN A 16 -8.70 14.77 10.36
C GLN A 16 -8.52 13.28 10.70
N ASN A 17 -9.31 12.41 10.08
CA ASN A 17 -9.09 10.97 10.16
C ASN A 17 -7.82 10.64 9.36
N THR A 18 -6.65 10.77 10.00
CA THR A 18 -5.38 10.36 9.41
C THR A 18 -5.36 8.83 9.36
N TYR A 19 -5.63 8.26 8.19
CA TYR A 19 -5.37 6.84 7.95
C TYR A 19 -3.85 6.63 7.97
N ALA A 20 -3.36 5.89 8.96
CA ALA A 20 -1.96 5.51 9.01
C ALA A 20 -1.69 4.52 7.87
N GLU A 21 -1.00 4.96 6.82
CA GLU A 21 -0.59 4.07 5.73
C GLU A 21 0.32 2.96 6.28
N THR A 22 -0.06 1.70 6.04
CA THR A 22 0.74 0.53 6.46
C THR A 22 1.97 0.37 5.56
N ALA A 23 3.13 0.13 6.17
CA ALA A 23 4.34 -0.21 5.44
C ALA A 23 4.25 -1.61 4.84
N LEU A 24 4.71 -1.76 3.62
CA LEU A 24 4.79 -2.99 2.87
C LEU A 24 6.14 -3.67 3.10
N SER A 25 6.11 -5.00 3.16
CA SER A 25 7.29 -5.87 3.13
C SER A 25 7.77 -6.11 1.70
N PRO A 26 9.04 -6.52 1.51
CA PRO A 26 9.57 -6.84 0.18
C PRO A 26 8.73 -7.90 -0.55
N PRO A 27 8.67 -7.84 -1.90
CA PRO A 27 7.94 -8.81 -2.69
C PRO A 27 8.74 -10.12 -2.81
N SER A 28 8.13 -11.25 -2.44
CA SER A 28 8.76 -12.58 -2.54
C SER A 28 8.48 -13.26 -3.88
N GLY A 29 9.53 -13.73 -4.57
CA GLY A 29 9.42 -14.64 -5.72
C GLY A 29 8.76 -14.06 -6.98
N GLN A 30 8.73 -12.73 -7.12
CA GLN A 30 8.03 -12.03 -8.20
C GLN A 30 8.96 -11.52 -9.29
N SER A 31 8.34 -10.97 -10.35
CA SER A 31 9.02 -10.31 -11.46
C SER A 31 10.07 -9.30 -10.96
N PRO A 32 11.24 -9.17 -11.61
CA PRO A 32 12.30 -8.24 -11.20
C PRO A 32 11.83 -6.79 -11.01
N GLN A 33 10.84 -6.37 -11.79
CA GLN A 33 10.19 -5.06 -11.71
C GLN A 33 9.59 -4.79 -10.32
N CYS A 34 9.07 -5.81 -9.64
CA CYS A 34 8.48 -5.67 -8.31
C CYS A 34 9.53 -5.34 -7.25
N GLY A 35 10.65 -6.08 -7.25
CA GLY A 35 11.76 -5.83 -6.34
C GLY A 35 12.41 -4.47 -6.59
N GLN A 36 12.68 -4.14 -7.86
CA GLN A 36 13.27 -2.85 -8.21
C GLN A 36 12.35 -1.67 -7.83
N ALA A 37 11.05 -1.76 -8.14
CA ALA A 37 10.09 -0.73 -7.76
C ALA A 37 9.99 -0.57 -6.24
N TYR A 38 10.06 -1.67 -5.48
CA TYR A 38 10.08 -1.63 -4.02
C TYR A 38 11.32 -0.92 -3.48
N GLU A 39 12.51 -1.26 -3.97
CA GLU A 39 13.77 -0.66 -3.50
C GLU A 39 13.80 0.86 -3.71
N ILE A 40 13.31 1.33 -4.86
CA ILE A 40 13.30 2.77 -5.18
C ILE A 40 12.08 3.51 -4.59
N ALA A 41 11.08 2.81 -4.07
CA ALA A 41 9.85 3.39 -3.51
C ALA A 41 10.11 4.09 -2.17
N GLY A 42 10.71 5.28 -2.18
CA GLY A 42 10.90 6.14 -1.01
C GLY A 42 11.60 5.47 0.18
N GLN A 43 11.75 6.21 1.29
CA GLN A 43 12.26 5.64 2.54
C GLN A 43 11.20 4.81 3.27
N ILE A 44 9.94 5.25 3.23
CA ILE A 44 8.80 4.53 3.82
C ILE A 44 8.09 3.78 2.69
N LYS A 45 8.03 2.45 2.79
CA LYS A 45 7.47 1.57 1.76
C LYS A 45 5.94 1.50 1.83
N THR A 46 5.25 2.64 1.72
CA THR A 46 3.78 2.66 1.74
C THR A 46 3.18 2.21 0.41
N ILE A 47 1.89 1.88 0.41
CA ILE A 47 1.13 1.51 -0.79
C ILE A 47 1.28 2.57 -1.88
N ASN A 48 1.15 3.85 -1.54
CA ASN A 48 1.26 4.95 -2.50
C ASN A 48 2.67 5.08 -3.07
N ASN A 49 3.70 4.96 -2.24
CA ASN A 49 5.08 5.05 -2.70
C ASN A 49 5.43 3.89 -3.65
N VAL A 50 5.03 2.67 -3.28
CA VAL A 50 5.22 1.48 -4.12
C VAL A 50 4.39 1.58 -5.41
N PHE A 51 3.15 2.09 -5.34
CA PHE A 51 2.31 2.34 -6.51
C PHE A 51 3.00 3.28 -7.51
N ASN A 52 3.54 4.40 -7.03
CA ASN A 52 4.18 5.40 -7.90
C ASN A 52 5.41 4.82 -8.60
N SER A 53 6.25 4.06 -7.89
CA SER A 53 7.41 3.39 -8.50
C SER A 53 6.99 2.31 -9.50
N LEU A 54 5.98 1.49 -9.16
CA LEU A 54 5.43 0.49 -10.08
C LEU A 54 4.74 1.09 -11.30
N ALA A 55 4.15 2.29 -11.17
CA ALA A 55 3.48 2.95 -12.28
C ALA A 55 4.47 3.31 -13.38
N SER A 56 5.67 3.79 -12.99
CA SER A 56 6.78 4.00 -13.94
C SER A 56 7.20 2.69 -14.59
N SER A 57 7.48 1.65 -13.79
CA SER A 57 7.88 0.34 -14.34
C SER A 57 6.80 -0.29 -15.23
N CYS A 58 5.53 -0.05 -14.92
CA CYS A 58 4.40 -0.48 -15.74
C CYS A 58 4.42 0.19 -17.11
N HIS A 59 4.61 1.51 -17.12
CA HIS A 59 4.70 2.27 -18.36
C HIS A 59 5.92 1.86 -19.21
N ASP A 60 7.09 1.72 -18.59
CA ASP A 60 8.34 1.34 -19.27
C ASP A 60 8.26 -0.07 -19.88
N ALA A 61 7.46 -0.96 -19.27
CA ALA A 61 7.18 -2.31 -19.78
C ALA A 61 6.09 -2.33 -20.87
N GLY A 62 5.58 -1.18 -21.32
CA GLY A 62 4.50 -1.07 -22.31
C GLY A 62 3.09 -1.25 -21.74
N GLY A 63 2.95 -1.23 -20.42
CA GLY A 63 1.66 -1.20 -19.75
C GLY A 63 1.01 0.18 -19.80
N MET A 64 -0.32 0.17 -19.72
CA MET A 64 -1.14 1.39 -19.80
C MET A 64 -1.82 1.71 -18.47
N LYS A 65 -2.05 0.71 -17.62
CA LYS A 65 -2.77 0.89 -16.36
C LYS A 65 -2.22 0.01 -15.26
N LEU A 66 -1.92 0.65 -14.12
CA LEU A 66 -1.64 -0.02 -12.86
C LEU A 66 -2.85 0.07 -11.95
N VAL A 67 -3.27 -1.07 -11.40
CA VAL A 67 -4.32 -1.15 -10.37
C VAL A 67 -3.77 -1.84 -9.13
N HIS A 68 -4.36 -1.57 -7.97
CA HIS A 68 -4.03 -2.27 -6.74
C HIS A 68 -5.29 -2.77 -6.04
N LYS A 69 -5.16 -3.88 -5.30
CA LYS A 69 -6.20 -4.45 -4.45
C LYS A 69 -5.59 -4.80 -3.10
N ILE A 70 -6.15 -4.24 -2.03
CA ILE A 70 -5.79 -4.62 -0.66
C ILE A 70 -6.37 -6.00 -0.39
N LEU A 71 -5.53 -6.90 0.10
CA LEU A 71 -5.92 -8.23 0.56
C LEU A 71 -6.22 -8.15 2.05
N ILE A 72 -7.37 -8.70 2.44
CA ILE A 72 -7.85 -8.69 3.82
C ILE A 72 -7.97 -10.15 4.27
N SER A 73 -7.48 -10.45 5.47
CA SER A 73 -7.62 -11.75 6.12
C SER A 73 -9.09 -12.05 6.38
N GLU A 74 -9.59 -13.21 5.92
CA GLU A 74 -10.95 -13.65 6.26
C GLU A 74 -11.13 -13.93 7.76
N LYS A 75 -10.03 -14.22 8.49
CA LYS A 75 -10.07 -14.57 9.91
C LYS A 75 -10.05 -13.36 10.83
N SER A 76 -9.18 -12.39 10.54
CA SER A 76 -8.96 -11.21 11.41
C SER A 76 -9.55 -9.92 10.86
N ASN A 77 -9.99 -9.92 9.59
CA ASN A 77 -10.42 -8.72 8.87
C ASN A 77 -9.35 -7.60 8.80
N GLU A 78 -8.07 -7.98 8.97
CA GLU A 78 -6.93 -7.08 8.87
C GLU A 78 -6.31 -7.15 7.48
N PRO A 79 -5.74 -6.03 6.97
CA PRO A 79 -5.02 -6.03 5.71
C PRO A 79 -3.76 -6.88 5.84
N THR A 80 -3.63 -7.89 4.99
CA THR A 80 -2.49 -8.83 4.95
C THR A 80 -1.52 -8.56 3.81
N GLY A 81 -1.93 -7.78 2.83
CA GLY A 81 -1.08 -7.44 1.70
C GLY A 81 -1.77 -6.59 0.67
N VAL A 82 -1.05 -6.29 -0.41
CA VAL A 82 -1.55 -5.54 -1.55
C VAL A 82 -1.09 -6.22 -2.83
N PHE A 83 -2.04 -6.47 -3.72
CA PHE A 83 -1.80 -7.01 -5.04
C PHE A 83 -1.88 -5.88 -6.08
N PHE A 84 -0.76 -5.62 -6.76
CA PHE A 84 -0.67 -4.68 -7.86
C PHE A 84 -0.69 -5.43 -9.20
N THR A 85 -1.39 -4.87 -10.18
CA THR A 85 -1.46 -5.46 -11.52
C THR A 85 -1.24 -4.38 -12.57
N CYS A 86 -0.19 -4.55 -13.36
CA CYS A 86 0.07 -3.75 -14.55
C CYS A 86 -0.59 -4.44 -15.75
N THR A 87 -1.44 -3.69 -16.46
CA THR A 87 -2.20 -4.18 -17.61
C THR A 87 -1.92 -3.32 -18.85
N GLY A 88 -2.03 -3.94 -20.02
CA GLY A 88 -2.00 -3.22 -21.30
C GLY A 88 -3.34 -2.51 -21.57
N ASP A 89 -3.58 -2.17 -22.85
CA ASP A 89 -4.83 -1.51 -23.28
C ASP A 89 -6.09 -2.33 -22.96
N ASN A 90 -5.94 -3.66 -23.01
CA ASN A 90 -6.96 -4.59 -22.54
C ASN A 90 -6.64 -5.03 -21.10
N LEU A 91 -7.61 -4.89 -20.18
CA LEU A 91 -7.49 -5.31 -18.78
C LEU A 91 -7.22 -6.82 -18.60
N SER A 92 -7.47 -7.64 -19.63
CA SER A 92 -7.13 -9.07 -19.62
C SER A 92 -5.67 -9.36 -19.98
N PHE A 93 -4.93 -8.38 -20.53
CA PHE A 93 -3.51 -8.52 -20.81
C PHE A 93 -2.70 -8.02 -19.63
N ILE A 94 -2.19 -8.95 -18.82
CA ILE A 94 -1.35 -8.67 -17.66
C ILE A 94 0.10 -8.59 -18.14
N VAL A 95 0.72 -7.42 -17.96
CA VAL A 95 2.16 -7.22 -18.23
C VAL A 95 2.97 -7.84 -17.10
N PHE A 96 2.63 -7.48 -15.86
CA PHE A 96 3.15 -8.11 -14.65
C PHE A 96 2.21 -7.87 -13.47
N SER A 97 2.42 -8.63 -12.41
CA SER A 97 1.73 -8.45 -11.13
C SER A 97 2.70 -8.56 -9.97
N CYS A 98 2.44 -7.79 -8.91
CA CYS A 98 3.26 -7.79 -7.70
C CYS A 98 2.37 -7.97 -6.46
N LEU A 99 2.81 -8.79 -5.51
CA LEU A 99 2.18 -9.02 -4.23
C LEU A 99 3.12 -8.58 -3.11
N PHE A 100 2.67 -7.65 -2.29
CA PHE A 100 3.41 -7.18 -1.13
C PHE A 100 2.66 -7.57 0.12
N SER A 101 3.35 -8.11 1.13
CA SER A 101 2.73 -8.35 2.43
C SER A 101 2.72 -7.09 3.27
N THR A 102 1.73 -6.93 4.15
CA THR A 102 1.75 -5.93 5.23
C THR A 102 2.38 -6.48 6.51
N SER A 103 2.54 -7.80 6.62
CA SER A 103 3.27 -8.42 7.72
C SER A 103 4.77 -8.33 7.42
N VAL A 104 5.53 -7.63 8.27
CA VAL A 104 6.98 -7.84 8.34
C VAL A 104 7.14 -9.28 8.77
N ASP A 105 7.75 -10.08 7.91
CA ASP A 105 7.80 -11.52 8.10
C ASP A 105 8.48 -11.85 9.43
N ASN A 106 7.71 -12.26 10.43
CA ASN A 106 8.25 -12.73 11.72
C ASN A 106 8.82 -14.16 11.59
N SER A 107 8.88 -14.69 10.36
CA SER A 107 9.42 -16.01 10.01
C SER A 107 10.95 -16.09 10.03
N LEU A 108 11.67 -15.05 10.45
CA LEU A 108 13.14 -15.04 10.57
C LEU A 108 13.67 -15.15 12.02
N PHE A 109 12.80 -15.38 13.00
CA PHE A 109 13.20 -15.85 14.33
C PHE A 109 12.75 -17.31 14.52
N ILE A 110 13.42 -18.23 13.83
CA ILE A 110 13.59 -19.58 14.39
C ILE A 110 14.69 -19.42 15.44
N PRO A 111 14.43 -19.49 16.76
CA PRO A 111 15.50 -19.77 17.69
C PRO A 111 16.04 -21.14 17.28
N SER A 112 17.22 -21.16 16.69
CA SER A 112 18.00 -22.39 16.50
C SER A 112 18.02 -23.08 17.85
N GLY A 113 17.27 -24.18 17.96
CA GLY A 113 17.23 -24.99 19.15
C GLY A 113 18.64 -25.42 19.50
N GLU A 114 19.04 -25.15 20.74
CA GLU A 114 20.11 -25.87 21.40
C GLU A 114 19.85 -27.38 21.25
N SER A 115 20.85 -28.08 20.72
CA SER A 115 21.02 -29.53 20.86
C SER A 115 22.12 -29.79 21.87
#